data_AF-A0A920B8Y7-F1
#
_entry.id   AF-A0A920B8Y7-F1
#
_cell.length_a   1.000
_cell.length_b   1.000
_cell.length_c   1.000
_cell.angle_alpha   90.00
_cell.angle_beta   90.00
_cell.angle_gamma   90.00
#
_symmetry.space_group_name_H-M   'P 1'
#
loop_
_entity.id
_entity.type
_entity.pdbx_description
1 polymer ?
#
loop_
_entity_poly.entity_id
_entity_poly.type
_entity_poly.pdbx_seq_one_letter_code
_entity_poly.pdbx_strand_id
1 'polypeptide(L)' 'MIDANGRVIGINTFIFTDYDDHFEVCGIGFAIPINIARKVAEELRINGEIDRGYSTGLVVQTVTRSISRYLGLPKIVV' A
#
# COMPACT_ATOMS: atom_id res chain seq x y z
N MET A 1 10.25 5.39 9.72
CA MET A 1 10.13 6.61 8.90
C MET A 1 9.42 7.68 9.71
N ILE A 2 9.93 8.91 9.72
CA ILE A 2 9.40 10.04 10.51
C ILE A 2 9.24 11.28 9.63
N ASP A 3 8.32 12.17 10.02
CA ASP A 3 8.20 13.51 9.43
C ASP A 3 9.16 14.52 10.08
N ALA A 4 9.20 15.74 9.54
CA ALA A 4 10.05 16.83 10.05
C ALA A 4 9.70 17.28 11.48
N ASN A 5 8.50 16.94 11.97
CA ASN A 5 8.06 17.22 13.34
C ASN A 5 8.36 16.04 14.29
N GLY A 6 9.06 15.00 13.82
CA GLY A 6 9.39 13.81 14.60
C GLY A 6 8.25 12.80 14.75
N ARG A 7 7.15 12.94 14.00
CA ARG A 7 6.02 12.01 14.06
C ARG A 7 6.30 10.78 13.21
N VAL A 8 5.97 9.59 13.72
CA VAL A 8 6.09 8.35 12.94
C VAL A 8 5.03 8.32 11.86
N ILE A 9 5.46 8.23 10.60
CA ILE A 9 4.57 8.18 9.42
C ILE A 9 4.54 6.81 8.74
N GLY A 10 5.53 5.95 9.00
CA GLY A 10 5.55 4.58 8.48
C GLY A 10 6.73 3.75 8.95
N ILE A 11 6.67 2.47 8.63
CA ILE A 11 7.70 1.46 8.93
C ILE A 11 8.35 1.07 7.61
N ASN A 12 9.68 1.23 7.50
CA ASN A 12 10.40 0.83 6.28
C ASN A 12 10.27 -0.69 6.12
N THR A 13 9.91 -1.16 4.93
CA THR A 13 9.56 -2.57 4.70
C THR A 13 10.48 -3.23 3.69
N PHE A 14 10.66 -2.61 2.52
CA PHE A 14 11.57 -3.13 1.51
C PHE A 14 12.11 -1.99 0.64
N ILE A 15 13.16 -2.31 -0.10
CA ILE A 15 13.81 -1.43 -1.05
C ILE A 15 13.67 -2.09 -2.42
N PHE A 16 13.36 -1.31 -3.44
CA PHE A 16 13.37 -1.80 -4.81
C PHE A 16 14.78 -1.69 -5.39
N THR A 17 15.25 -2.81 -5.93
CA THR A 17 16.56 -2.96 -6.57
C THR A 17 16.32 -3.47 -7.98
N ASP A 18 16.90 -2.82 -8.98
CA ASP A 18 16.93 -3.38 -10.33
C ASP A 18 17.90 -4.58 -10.36
N TYR A 19 17.48 -5.65 -11.03
CA TYR A 19 18.16 -6.95 -11.01
C TYR A 19 19.14 -7.14 -12.19
N ASP A 20 19.54 -6.05 -12.84
CA ASP A 20 20.36 -6.09 -14.05
C ASP A 20 21.81 -5.73 -13.72
N ASP A 21 22.63 -6.78 -13.52
CA ASP A 21 24.10 -6.90 -13.51
C ASP A 21 24.97 -5.92 -12.67
N HIS A 22 24.40 -4.86 -12.11
CA HIS A 22 25.05 -3.91 -11.20
C HIS A 22 24.16 -3.77 -9.96
N PHE A 23 24.71 -4.06 -8.79
CA PHE A 23 24.04 -3.96 -7.49
C PHE A 23 23.76 -2.49 -7.10
N GLU A 24 22.97 -1.79 -7.91
CA GLU A 24 22.58 -0.42 -7.69
C GLU A 24 21.21 -0.37 -7.01
N VAL A 25 21.19 0.22 -5.83
CA VAL A 25 19.93 0.58 -5.18
C VAL A 25 19.40 1.82 -5.89
N CYS A 26 18.30 1.69 -6.65
CA CYS A 26 17.66 2.79 -7.38
C CYS A 26 17.13 3.95 -6.50
N GLY A 27 17.40 3.94 -5.19
CA GLY A 27 16.96 4.96 -4.24
C GLY A 27 15.46 4.90 -3.91
N ILE A 28 14.76 3.85 -4.34
CA ILE A 28 13.32 3.69 -4.13
C ILE A 28 13.08 2.74 -2.95
N GLY A 29 12.62 3.30 -1.83
CA GLY A 29 12.20 2.56 -0.64
C GLY A 29 10.69 2.58 -0.46
N PHE A 30 10.12 1.48 0.03
CA PHE A 30 8.71 1.34 0.33
C PHE A 30 8.50 1.16 1.83
N ALA A 31 7.46 1.82 2.35
CA ALA A 31 7.11 1.78 3.76
C ALA A 31 5.63 1.45 3.95
N ILE A 32 5.31 0.65 4.97
CA ILE A 32 3.94 0.45 5.42
C ILE A 32 3.50 1.72 6.18
N PRO A 33 2.39 2.37 5.77
CA PRO A 33 1.86 3.55 6.46
C PRO A 33 1.50 3.26 7.92
N ILE A 34 1.78 4.22 8.81
CA ILE A 34 1.60 4.04 10.26
C ILE A 34 0.15 3.72 10.65
N ASN A 35 -0.85 4.20 9.91
CA ASN A 35 -2.26 3.94 10.20
C ASN A 35 -2.63 2.47 10.00
N ILE A 36 -2.08 1.83 8.95
CA ILE A 36 -2.28 0.40 8.69
C ILE A 36 -1.52 -0.42 9.74
N ALA A 37 -0.25 -0.08 9.98
CA ALA A 37 0.58 -0.78 10.95
C ALA A 37 -0.03 -0.74 12.37
N ARG A 38 -0.59 0.40 12.79
CA ARG A 38 -1.26 0.54 14.09
C ARG A 38 -2.49 -0.34 14.20
N LYS A 39 -3.31 -0.41 13.14
CA LYS A 39 -4.50 -1.28 13.12
C LYS A 39 -4.10 -2.75 13.28
N VAL A 40 -3.09 -3.19 12.53
CA VAL A 40 -2.57 -4.55 12.61
C VAL A 40 -1.98 -4.86 13.99
N ALA A 41 -1.18 -3.95 14.54
CA ALA A 41 -0.59 -4.14 15.87
C ALA A 41 -1.67 -4.26 16.95
N GLU A 42 -2.73 -3.48 16.86
CA GLU A 42 -3.84 -3.54 17.81
C GLU A 42 -4.61 -4.86 17.71
N GLU A 43 -4.89 -5.33 16.49
CA GLU A 43 -5.57 -6.61 16.28
C GLU A 43 -4.74 -7.79 16.81
N LEU A 44 -3.43 -7.79 16.52
CA LEU A 44 -2.50 -8.78 17.07
C LEU A 44 -2.41 -8.71 18.60
N ARG A 45 -2.49 -7.51 19.18
CA ARG A 45 -2.43 -7.32 20.64
C ARG A 45 -3.67 -7.89 21.34
N ILE A 46 -4.85 -7.77 20.73
CA ILE A 46 -6.12 -8.21 21.33
C ILE A 46 -6.39 -9.69 21.03
N ASN A 47 -6.25 -10.11 19.77
CA ASN A 47 -6.69 -11.42 19.29
C ASN A 47 -5.55 -12.42 19.14
N GLY A 48 -4.29 -11.97 19.10
CA GLY A 48 -3.11 -12.82 18.84
C GLY A 48 -2.90 -13.17 17.36
N GLU A 49 -3.89 -12.93 16.51
CA GLU A 49 -3.84 -13.18 15.07
C GLU A 49 -4.59 -12.09 14.28
N ILE A 50 -4.39 -12.09 12.96
CA ILE A 50 -5.08 -11.18 12.03
C ILE A 50 -6.14 -12.00 11.30
N ASP A 51 -7.41 -11.65 11.46
CA ASP A 51 -8.48 -12.30 10.72
C ASP A 51 -8.57 -11.71 9.30
N ARG A 52 -8.24 -12.53 8.30
CA ARG A 52 -8.32 -12.17 6.87
C ARG A 52 -9.56 -12.75 6.19
N GLY A 53 -10.48 -13.37 6.93
CA GLY A 53 -11.63 -14.11 6.42
C GLY A 53 -12.80 -13.26 5.92
N TYR A 54 -12.72 -11.94 5.95
CA TYR A 54 -13.81 -11.07 5.49
C TYR A 54 -13.83 -10.94 3.96
N SER A 55 -14.84 -11.53 3.31
CA SER A 55 -15.11 -11.34 1.87
C SER A 55 -16.50 -10.75 1.65
N THR A 56 -16.61 -9.72 0.81
CA THR A 56 -17.89 -9.08 0.45
C THR A 56 -18.59 -9.79 -0.72
N GLY A 57 -17.96 -10.79 -1.33
CA GLY A 57 -18.42 -11.42 -2.58
C GLY A 57 -18.25 -10.55 -3.82
N LEU A 58 -17.64 -9.36 -3.70
CA LEU A 58 -17.42 -8.43 -4.80
C LEU A 58 -16.05 -8.67 -5.44
N VAL A 59 -16.02 -8.66 -6.77
CA VAL A 59 -14.78 -8.59 -7.55
C VAL A 59 -14.63 -7.17 -8.07
N VAL A 60 -13.56 -6.50 -7.68
CA VAL A 60 -13.25 -5.15 -8.15
C VAL A 60 -12.31 -5.23 -9.35
N GLN A 61 -12.59 -4.44 -10.38
CA GLN A 61 -11.71 -4.26 -11.53
C GLN A 61 -11.23 -2.81 -11.58
N THR A 62 -9.94 -2.63 -11.79
CA THR A 62 -9.35 -1.30 -12.00
C THR A 62 -9.92 -0.68 -13.27
N VAL A 63 -10.53 0.49 -13.13
CA VAL A 63 -11.01 1.27 -14.28
C VAL A 63 -9.84 2.00 -14.91
N THR A 64 -9.38 1.49 -16.05
CA THR A 64 -8.35 2.17 -16.84
C THR A 64 -8.96 3.34 -17.62
N ARG A 65 -8.10 4.25 -18.10
CA ARG A 65 -8.53 5.40 -18.91
C ARG A 65 -9.28 5.00 -20.17
N SER A 66 -8.94 3.86 -20.78
CA SER A 66 -9.66 3.33 -21.95
C SER A 66 -11.06 2.82 -21.57
N ILE A 67 -11.18 2.07 -20.48
CA ILE A 67 -12.47 1.58 -19.96
C ILE A 67 -13.37 2.74 -19.58
N SER A 68 -12.84 3.76 -18.88
CA SER A 68 -13.58 4.98 -18.52
C SER A 68 -14.17 5.68 -19.74
N ARG A 69 -13.39 5.86 -20.82
CA ARG A 69 -13.88 6.50 -22.05
C ARG A 69 -14.92 5.67 -22.76
N TYR A 70 -14.72 4.35 -22.82
CA TYR A 70 -15.65 3.43 -23.46
C TYR A 70 -17.01 3.40 -22.73
N LEU A 71 -16.99 3.38 -21.40
CA LEU A 71 -18.18 3.34 -20.56
C LEU A 71 -18.79 4.74 -20.28
N GLY A 72 -18.21 5.82 -20.81
CA GLY A 72 -18.69 7.19 -20.57
C GLY A 72 -18.59 7.66 -19.11
N LEU A 73 -17.71 7.05 -18.30
CA LEU A 73 -17.56 7.40 -16.90
C LEU A 73 -16.88 8.77 -16.75
N PRO A 74 -17.26 9.57 -15.72
CA PRO A 74 -16.60 10.84 -15.45
C PRO A 74 -15.10 10.62 -15.27
N LYS A 75 -14.30 11.57 -15.78
CA LYS A 75 -12.84 11.49 -15.68
C LYS A 75 -12.45 11.45 -14.21
N ILE A 76 -11.93 10.30 -13.77
CA ILE A 76 -11.25 10.18 -12.49
C ILE A 76 -9.89 10.84 -12.68
N VAL A 77 -9.71 12.03 -12.10
CA VAL A 77 -8.40 12.66 -11.94
C VAL A 77 -7.84 12.10 -10.64
N VAL A 78 -6.90 11.17 -10.74
CA VAL A 78 -6.05 10.74 -9.61
C VAL A 78 -4.79 11.59 -9.64
#